data_AF-A0A2E2TUM2-F1
#
_entry.id   AF-A0A2E2TUM2-F1
#
_cell.length_a   1.000
_cell.length_b   1.000
_cell.length_c   1.000
_cell.angle_alpha   90.00
_cell.angle_beta   90.00
_cell.angle_gamma   90.00
#
_symmetry.space_group_name_H-M   'P 1'
#
loop_
_entity.id
_entity.type
_entity.pdbx_description
1 polymer ?
#
loop_
_entity_poly.entity_id
_entity_poly.type
_entity_poly.pdbx_seq_one_letter_code
_entity_poly.pdbx_strand_id
1 'polypeptide(L)'
;MATELEILGREDEGYPVAASLDDIEGALERAMLHLRGVHRIRELAFGIDPGPRPGVAWMGDGVLLGMAQLEHIEGVVDHIRTIEQAIEHKVSKVRIGNGAPLLRDHIINDCIAANFWMEEVNEAKTSKGLLRHNHVVSAVRIAMLRGRRVWEQRSITPTEGQLKEIQRRSRTISNGRKTISAELALAVARGELLIEEALSE
;
A
#
# COMPACT_ATOMS: atom_id res chain seq x y z
N MET A 1 -24.30 5.11 -2.90
CA MET A 1 -25.01 5.13 -4.21
C MET A 1 -25.86 6.38 -4.22
N ALA A 2 -25.79 7.19 -5.28
CA ALA A 2 -26.73 8.30 -5.44
C ALA A 2 -28.13 7.70 -5.52
N THR A 3 -29.09 8.34 -4.86
CA THR A 3 -30.45 7.80 -4.82
C THR A 3 -31.08 7.90 -6.21
N GLU A 4 -31.93 6.94 -6.56
CA GLU A 4 -32.61 6.89 -7.87
C GLU A 4 -33.40 8.19 -8.14
N LEU A 5 -33.85 8.86 -7.07
CA LEU A 5 -34.48 10.18 -7.08
C LEU A 5 -33.55 11.32 -7.53
N GLU A 6 -32.25 11.25 -7.23
CA GLU A 6 -31.28 12.31 -7.56
C GLU A 6 -30.84 12.28 -9.04
N ILE A 7 -31.07 11.16 -9.72
CA ILE A 7 -30.61 10.90 -11.09
C ILE A 7 -31.76 11.04 -12.10
N LEU A 8 -33.01 10.92 -11.62
CA LEU A 8 -34.21 10.90 -12.47
C LEU A 8 -34.31 12.16 -13.35
N GLY A 9 -34.42 11.97 -14.67
CA GLY A 9 -34.52 13.07 -15.64
C GLY A 9 -33.21 13.78 -15.96
N ARG A 10 -32.08 13.27 -15.48
CA ARG A 10 -30.72 13.71 -15.83
C ARG A 10 -29.91 12.60 -16.50
N GLU A 11 -30.59 11.62 -17.10
CA GLU A 11 -29.93 10.46 -17.70
C GLU A 11 -28.97 10.86 -18.84
N ASP A 12 -29.25 11.98 -19.51
CA ASP A 12 -28.47 12.50 -20.64
C ASP A 12 -27.27 13.37 -20.19
N GLU A 13 -27.17 13.74 -18.91
CA GLU A 13 -26.11 14.62 -18.39
C GLU A 13 -24.78 13.89 -18.12
N GLY A 14 -24.80 12.55 -18.09
CA GLY A 14 -23.63 11.71 -17.89
C GLY A 14 -23.84 10.64 -16.82
N TYR A 15 -22.74 10.13 -16.25
CA TYR A 15 -22.82 9.11 -15.20
C TYR A 15 -22.76 9.74 -13.81
N PRO A 16 -23.76 9.50 -12.94
CA PRO A 16 -23.80 10.09 -11.61
C PRO A 16 -22.77 9.43 -10.68
N VAL A 17 -22.03 10.27 -9.96
CA VAL A 17 -21.04 9.83 -8.97
C VAL A 17 -21.51 10.21 -7.60
N ALA A 18 -21.84 9.22 -6.77
CA ALA A 18 -22.20 9.45 -5.38
C ALA A 18 -21.00 10.03 -4.62
N ALA A 19 -21.23 11.09 -3.86
CA ALA A 19 -20.21 11.73 -3.02
C ALA A 19 -20.81 12.12 -1.67
N SER A 20 -19.99 12.08 -0.62
CA SER A 20 -20.30 12.63 0.70
C SER A 20 -19.07 13.35 1.24
N LEU A 21 -19.23 14.18 2.27
CA LEU A 21 -18.10 14.89 2.89
C LEU A 21 -17.04 13.91 3.45
N ASP A 22 -17.46 12.71 3.84
CA ASP A 22 -16.60 11.69 4.41
C ASP A 22 -15.98 10.74 3.35
N ASP A 23 -16.35 10.88 2.07
CA ASP A 23 -15.93 9.99 0.97
C ASP A 23 -15.58 10.79 -0.30
N ILE A 24 -14.86 11.91 -0.12
CA ILE A 24 -14.46 12.76 -1.24
C ILE A 24 -13.44 12.03 -2.14
N GLU A 25 -12.44 11.37 -1.55
CA GLU A 25 -11.41 10.63 -2.30
C GLU A 25 -12.02 9.49 -3.11
N GLY A 26 -12.87 8.66 -2.49
CA GLY A 26 -13.53 7.57 -3.20
C GLY A 26 -14.48 8.06 -4.30
N ALA A 27 -15.15 9.20 -4.10
CA ALA A 27 -15.96 9.82 -5.15
C ALA A 27 -15.13 10.27 -6.35
N LEU A 28 -13.98 10.93 -6.14
CA LEU A 28 -13.06 11.32 -7.20
C LEU A 28 -12.58 10.09 -7.99
N GLU A 29 -12.22 9.03 -7.28
CA GLU A 29 -11.75 7.77 -7.86
C GLU A 29 -12.82 7.14 -8.79
N ARG A 30 -14.07 7.08 -8.32
CA ARG A 30 -15.22 6.63 -9.13
C ARG A 30 -15.41 7.50 -10.37
N ALA A 31 -15.40 8.83 -10.23
CA ALA A 31 -15.54 9.74 -11.37
C ALA A 31 -14.46 9.50 -12.44
N MET A 32 -13.20 9.30 -12.02
CA MET A 32 -12.10 9.00 -12.93
C MET A 32 -12.29 7.67 -13.66
N LEU A 33 -12.83 6.64 -13.01
CA LEU A 33 -13.14 5.35 -13.62
C LEU A 33 -14.21 5.46 -14.71
N HIS A 34 -15.27 6.23 -14.43
CA HIS A 34 -16.34 6.49 -15.39
C HIS A 34 -15.85 7.19 -16.64
N LEU A 35 -14.99 8.20 -16.49
CA LEU A 35 -14.37 8.89 -17.64
C LEU A 35 -13.51 7.95 -18.49
N ARG A 36 -12.97 6.88 -17.91
CA ARG A 36 -12.16 5.87 -18.60
C ARG A 36 -13.00 4.72 -19.20
N GLY A 37 -14.33 4.77 -19.08
CA GLY A 37 -15.23 3.71 -19.56
C GLY A 37 -15.13 2.41 -18.75
N VAL A 38 -14.57 2.47 -17.54
CA VAL A 38 -14.41 1.32 -16.65
C VAL A 38 -15.64 1.21 -15.76
N HIS A 39 -16.60 0.40 -16.18
CA HIS A 39 -17.90 0.29 -15.50
C HIS A 39 -17.99 -0.88 -14.52
N ARG A 40 -17.21 -1.95 -14.72
CA ARG A 40 -17.08 -3.07 -13.79
C ARG A 40 -15.68 -3.67 -13.89
N ILE A 41 -14.97 -3.69 -12.77
CA ILE A 41 -13.65 -4.31 -12.70
C ILE A 41 -13.81 -5.77 -12.30
N ARG A 42 -13.23 -6.70 -13.07
CA ARG A 42 -13.19 -8.10 -12.65
C ARG A 42 -12.09 -8.30 -11.61
N GLU A 43 -10.86 -7.89 -11.90
CA GLU A 43 -9.72 -7.97 -10.97
C GLU A 43 -9.18 -6.58 -10.65
N LEU A 44 -9.27 -6.19 -9.37
CA LEU A 44 -8.55 -5.05 -8.80
C LEU A 44 -7.23 -5.58 -8.22
N ALA A 45 -6.11 -5.07 -8.72
CA ALA A 45 -4.78 -5.50 -8.29
C ALA A 45 -4.00 -4.33 -7.72
N PHE A 46 -3.42 -4.52 -6.54
CA PHE A 46 -2.50 -3.59 -5.89
C PHE A 46 -1.07 -4.09 -6.02
N GLY A 47 -0.12 -3.19 -6.20
CA GLY A 47 1.31 -3.46 -6.15
C GLY A 47 1.98 -2.57 -5.11
N ILE A 48 2.84 -3.18 -4.29
CA ILE A 48 3.54 -2.53 -3.19
C ILE A 48 5.05 -2.69 -3.39
N ASP A 49 5.78 -1.58 -3.50
CA ASP A 49 7.24 -1.55 -3.39
C ASP A 49 7.64 -1.39 -1.92
N PRO A 50 8.14 -2.46 -1.25
CA PRO A 50 8.46 -2.39 0.17
C PRO A 50 9.70 -1.51 0.39
N GLY A 51 9.51 -0.44 1.15
CA GLY A 51 10.57 0.51 1.48
C GLY A 51 10.16 1.40 2.65
N PRO A 52 11.08 2.25 3.15
CA PRO A 52 10.78 3.11 4.30
C PRO A 52 9.65 4.12 4.03
N ARG A 53 9.39 4.41 2.74
CA ARG A 53 8.26 5.15 2.19
C ARG A 53 7.64 4.32 1.06
N PRO A 54 6.71 3.41 1.37
CA PRO A 54 6.18 2.44 0.40
C PRO A 54 5.57 3.12 -0.82
N GLY A 55 5.88 2.59 -2.01
CA GLY A 55 5.13 2.90 -3.22
C GLY A 55 3.94 1.97 -3.32
N VAL A 56 2.75 2.51 -3.61
CA VAL A 56 1.52 1.74 -3.85
C VAL A 56 0.95 2.11 -5.22
N ALA A 57 0.51 1.12 -5.99
CA ALA A 57 -0.19 1.33 -7.26
C ALA A 57 -1.38 0.38 -7.34
N TRP A 58 -2.47 0.79 -7.99
CA TRP A 58 -3.66 -0.03 -8.17
C TRP A 58 -4.17 -0.01 -9.60
N MET A 59 -4.67 -1.16 -10.03
CA MET A 59 -5.02 -1.44 -11.40
C MET A 59 -6.33 -2.20 -11.49
N GLY A 60 -7.19 -1.83 -12.43
CA GLY A 60 -8.41 -2.55 -12.75
C GLY A 60 -8.26 -3.26 -14.09
N ASP A 61 -8.34 -4.58 -14.11
CA ASP A 61 -8.24 -5.41 -15.33
C ASP A 61 -7.02 -5.11 -16.22
N GLY A 62 -5.90 -4.72 -15.60
CA GLY A 62 -4.66 -4.40 -16.31
C GLY A 62 -4.50 -2.92 -16.68
N VAL A 63 -5.48 -2.06 -16.39
CA VAL A 63 -5.40 -0.61 -16.58
C VAL A 63 -4.95 0.06 -15.29
N LEU A 64 -3.93 0.92 -15.35
CA LEU A 64 -3.47 1.70 -14.20
C LEU A 64 -4.53 2.73 -13.80
N LEU A 65 -4.99 2.63 -12.55
CA LEU A 65 -6.03 3.50 -12.02
C LEU A 65 -5.42 4.68 -11.29
N GLY A 66 -4.48 4.40 -10.39
CA GLY A 66 -3.74 5.40 -9.64
C GLY A 66 -2.50 4.82 -8.97
N MET A 67 -1.76 5.71 -8.33
CA MET A 67 -0.53 5.39 -7.64
C MET A 67 -0.21 6.45 -6.57
N ALA A 68 0.41 6.03 -5.47
CA ALA A 68 0.74 6.87 -4.34
C ALA A 68 2.10 6.47 -3.73
N GLN A 69 2.73 7.41 -3.05
CA GLN A 69 3.87 7.14 -2.17
C GLN A 69 3.45 7.49 -0.74
N LEU A 70 3.56 6.53 0.17
CA LEU A 70 3.24 6.70 1.58
C LEU A 70 4.47 7.14 2.37
N GLU A 71 4.27 7.83 3.48
CA GLU A 71 5.37 8.24 4.36
C GLU A 71 5.88 7.10 5.26
N HIS A 72 5.01 6.15 5.60
CA HIS A 72 5.32 5.04 6.51
C HIS A 72 4.58 3.74 6.13
N ILE A 73 4.96 2.61 6.71
CA ILE A 73 4.42 1.27 6.36
C ILE A 73 3.03 1.03 6.96
N GLU A 74 2.75 1.66 8.09
CA GLU A 74 1.56 1.51 8.92
C GLU A 74 0.30 1.96 8.16
N GLY A 75 0.44 2.93 7.25
CA GLY A 75 -0.67 3.42 6.42
C GLY A 75 -0.99 2.55 5.20
N VAL A 76 -0.22 1.49 4.91
CA VAL A 76 -0.40 0.69 3.68
C VAL A 76 -1.76 -0.01 3.66
N VAL A 77 -2.15 -0.66 4.76
CA VAL A 77 -3.39 -1.42 4.84
C VAL A 77 -4.61 -0.52 4.70
N ASP A 78 -4.64 0.60 5.44
CA ASP A 78 -5.75 1.55 5.43
C ASP A 78 -5.90 2.21 4.05
N HIS A 79 -4.78 2.56 3.42
CA HIS A 79 -4.80 3.13 2.08
C HIS A 79 -5.37 2.15 1.03
N ILE A 80 -4.89 0.89 1.05
CA ILE A 80 -5.42 -0.16 0.17
C ILE A 80 -6.91 -0.40 0.45
N ARG A 81 -7.33 -0.36 1.71
CA ARG A 81 -8.73 -0.56 2.08
C ARG A 81 -9.66 0.51 1.58
N THR A 82 -9.25 1.77 1.72
CA THR A 82 -10.00 2.92 1.22
C THR A 82 -10.26 2.79 -0.28
N ILE A 83 -9.23 2.47 -1.06
CA ILE A 83 -9.34 2.29 -2.51
C ILE A 83 -10.18 1.07 -2.87
N GLU A 84 -9.96 -0.07 -2.20
CA GLU A 84 -10.72 -1.30 -2.48
C GLU A 84 -12.23 -1.11 -2.23
N GLN A 85 -12.61 -0.34 -1.19
CA GLN A 85 -14.00 -0.02 -0.90
C GLN A 85 -14.60 1.01 -1.88
N ALA A 86 -13.79 1.95 -2.37
CA ALA A 86 -14.24 2.97 -3.31
C ALA A 86 -14.55 2.41 -4.71
N ILE A 87 -13.87 1.32 -5.09
CA ILE A 87 -13.91 0.77 -6.44
C ILE A 87 -14.72 -0.52 -6.49
N GLU A 88 -15.83 -0.56 -7.24
CA GLU A 88 -16.60 -1.79 -7.43
C GLU A 88 -15.80 -2.83 -8.25
N HIS A 89 -15.59 -4.02 -7.68
CA HIS A 89 -14.81 -5.08 -8.31
C HIS A 89 -15.29 -6.48 -7.90
N LYS A 90 -14.94 -7.53 -8.68
CA LYS A 90 -15.28 -8.93 -8.33
C LYS A 90 -14.26 -9.61 -7.43
N VAL A 91 -12.97 -9.40 -7.69
CA VAL A 91 -11.87 -9.95 -6.88
C VAL A 91 -10.78 -8.90 -6.71
N SER A 92 -10.16 -8.89 -5.54
CA SER A 92 -9.04 -8.01 -5.19
C SER A 92 -7.80 -8.84 -4.84
N LYS A 93 -6.62 -8.34 -5.23
CA LYS A 93 -5.33 -8.96 -4.95
C LYS A 93 -4.30 -7.90 -4.59
N VAL A 94 -3.47 -8.21 -3.61
CA VAL A 94 -2.36 -7.35 -3.20
C VAL A 94 -1.05 -8.06 -3.49
N ARG A 95 -0.16 -7.38 -4.21
CA ARG A 95 1.13 -7.90 -4.64
C ARG A 95 2.23 -7.09 -3.99
N ILE A 96 3.24 -7.74 -3.42
CA ILE A 96 4.37 -7.08 -2.78
C ILE A 96 5.68 -7.51 -3.43
N GLY A 97 6.58 -6.55 -3.63
CA GLY A 97 7.95 -6.81 -4.08
C GLY A 97 8.77 -7.61 -3.07
N ASN A 98 9.88 -8.19 -3.50
CA ASN A 98 10.78 -8.96 -2.63
C ASN A 98 11.95 -8.12 -2.07
N GLY A 99 11.90 -6.79 -2.24
CA GLY A 99 12.81 -5.84 -1.62
C GLY A 99 12.60 -5.69 -0.11
N ALA A 100 13.49 -4.93 0.54
CA ALA A 100 13.44 -4.54 1.96
C ALA A 100 12.82 -5.59 2.92
N PRO A 101 13.48 -6.76 3.14
CA PRO A 101 12.86 -7.93 3.76
C PRO A 101 12.12 -7.67 5.07
N LEU A 102 12.69 -6.84 5.96
CA LEU A 102 12.07 -6.49 7.23
C LEU A 102 10.73 -5.76 7.04
N LEU A 103 10.71 -4.71 6.22
CA LEU A 103 9.51 -3.91 5.97
C LEU A 103 8.48 -4.70 5.14
N ARG A 104 8.95 -5.50 4.18
CA ARG A 104 8.10 -6.41 3.43
C ARG A 104 7.36 -7.38 4.35
N ASP A 105 8.06 -7.99 5.30
CA ASP A 105 7.48 -8.99 6.19
C ASP A 105 6.47 -8.37 7.17
N HIS A 106 6.70 -7.14 7.61
CA HIS A 106 5.70 -6.33 8.33
C HIS A 106 4.44 -6.12 7.49
N ILE A 107 4.58 -5.56 6.30
CA ILE A 107 3.43 -5.31 5.41
C ILE A 107 2.68 -6.61 5.08
N ILE A 108 3.39 -7.73 4.89
CA ILE A 108 2.77 -9.04 4.70
C ILE A 108 1.92 -9.43 5.91
N ASN A 109 2.46 -9.28 7.13
CA ASN A 109 1.75 -9.64 8.35
C ASN A 109 0.50 -8.78 8.54
N ASP A 110 0.59 -7.46 8.32
CA ASP A 110 -0.52 -6.53 8.43
C ASP A 110 -1.61 -6.82 7.39
N CYS A 111 -1.23 -7.06 6.13
CA CYS A 111 -2.16 -7.43 5.07
C CYS A 111 -2.85 -8.78 5.33
N ILE A 112 -2.14 -9.77 5.89
CA ILE A 112 -2.73 -11.06 6.26
C ILE A 112 -3.72 -10.88 7.42
N ALA A 113 -3.37 -10.08 8.43
CA ALA A 113 -4.27 -9.75 9.54
C ALA A 113 -5.54 -9.02 9.06
N ALA A 114 -5.41 -8.19 8.02
CA ALA A 114 -6.53 -7.53 7.33
C ALA A 114 -7.26 -8.41 6.30
N ASN A 115 -6.91 -9.70 6.21
CA ASN A 115 -7.52 -10.70 5.33
C ASN A 115 -7.41 -10.37 3.83
N PHE A 116 -6.30 -9.77 3.40
CA PHE A 116 -6.02 -9.53 1.97
C PHE A 116 -5.49 -10.77 1.27
N TRP A 117 -5.88 -10.92 0.00
CA TRP A 117 -5.27 -11.92 -0.88
C TRP A 117 -3.88 -11.48 -1.32
N MET A 118 -2.84 -12.00 -0.67
CA MET A 118 -1.46 -11.59 -0.88
C MET A 118 -0.69 -12.47 -1.87
N GLU A 119 0.14 -11.84 -2.71
CA GLU A 119 1.14 -12.49 -3.55
C GLU A 119 2.52 -11.80 -3.39
N GLU A 120 3.59 -12.57 -3.22
CA GLU A 120 4.96 -12.06 -3.24
C GLU A 120 5.56 -12.19 -4.64
N VAL A 121 6.02 -11.08 -5.20
CA VAL A 121 6.56 -10.97 -6.56
C VAL A 121 8.09 -10.93 -6.49
N ASN A 122 8.74 -11.71 -7.35
CA ASN A 122 10.20 -11.69 -7.48
C ASN A 122 10.63 -10.74 -8.61
N GLU A 123 11.21 -9.60 -8.24
CA GLU A 123 11.61 -8.55 -9.18
C GLU A 123 12.98 -8.80 -9.84
N ALA A 124 13.77 -9.75 -9.32
CA ALA A 124 15.18 -9.98 -9.69
C ALA A 124 15.39 -10.32 -11.17
N LYS A 125 14.36 -10.82 -11.86
CA LYS A 125 14.46 -11.19 -13.29
C LYS A 125 14.28 -10.02 -14.26
N THR A 126 13.97 -8.81 -13.78
CA THR A 126 13.55 -7.71 -14.67
C THR A 126 14.25 -6.38 -14.41
N SER A 127 15.36 -6.36 -13.66
CA SER A 127 16.12 -5.14 -13.34
C SER A 127 17.05 -4.65 -14.48
N LYS A 128 16.86 -5.11 -15.73
CA LYS A 128 17.58 -4.54 -16.87
C LYS A 128 16.88 -3.25 -17.32
N GLY A 129 17.38 -2.10 -16.87
CA GLY A 129 17.33 -0.88 -17.70
C GLY A 129 16.48 0.31 -17.26
N LEU A 130 16.00 0.41 -16.01
CA LEU A 130 15.34 1.65 -15.54
C LEU A 130 15.94 2.17 -14.23
N LEU A 131 15.99 3.50 -14.12
CA LEU A 131 16.51 4.24 -12.98
C LEU A 131 15.88 3.72 -11.68
N ARG A 132 16.73 3.22 -10.76
CA ARG A 132 16.39 2.60 -9.47
C ARG A 132 15.71 3.53 -8.45
N HIS A 133 15.16 4.68 -8.87
CA HIS A 133 14.82 5.79 -7.98
C HIS A 133 13.36 6.23 -8.00
N ASN A 134 12.46 5.48 -8.64
CA ASN A 134 11.03 5.79 -8.58
C ASN A 134 10.24 4.62 -8.00
N HIS A 135 10.04 4.65 -6.68
CA HIS A 135 9.29 3.64 -5.92
C HIS A 135 7.90 3.37 -6.50
N VAL A 136 7.27 4.41 -7.03
CA VAL A 136 5.93 4.30 -7.58
C VAL A 136 5.92 3.54 -8.91
N VAL A 137 6.97 3.68 -9.72
CA VAL A 137 7.14 2.88 -10.95
C VAL A 137 7.39 1.40 -10.61
N SER A 138 8.12 1.11 -9.54
CA SER A 138 8.28 -0.26 -9.03
C SER A 138 6.92 -0.83 -8.61
N ALA A 139 6.12 -0.08 -7.86
CA ALA A 139 4.79 -0.48 -7.43
C ALA A 139 3.87 -0.84 -8.61
N VAL A 140 3.84 -0.03 -9.68
CA VAL A 140 3.08 -0.34 -10.91
C VAL A 140 3.53 -1.68 -11.51
N ARG A 141 4.84 -1.92 -11.59
CA ARG A 141 5.36 -3.19 -12.15
C ARG A 141 4.98 -4.38 -11.28
N ILE A 142 5.08 -4.24 -9.96
CA ILE A 142 4.68 -5.27 -9.00
C ILE A 142 3.20 -5.59 -9.16
N ALA A 143 2.35 -4.56 -9.36
CA ALA A 143 0.92 -4.73 -9.63
C ALA A 143 0.65 -5.51 -10.94
N MET A 144 1.54 -5.45 -11.96
CA MET A 144 1.35 -6.15 -13.23
C MET A 144 1.82 -7.61 -13.23
N LEU A 145 2.76 -7.96 -12.35
CA LEU A 145 3.37 -9.29 -12.32
C LEU A 145 2.51 -10.29 -11.56
N ARG A 146 2.73 -11.59 -11.79
CA ARG A 146 2.16 -12.64 -10.95
C ARG A 146 3.15 -13.01 -9.85
N GLY A 147 2.67 -13.12 -8.63
CA GLY A 147 3.48 -13.56 -7.49
C GLY A 147 3.16 -14.97 -7.02
N ARG A 148 3.86 -15.40 -5.97
CA ARG A 148 3.52 -16.60 -5.21
C ARG A 148 2.56 -16.22 -4.10
N ARG A 149 1.45 -16.93 -3.95
CA ARG A 149 0.49 -16.67 -2.89
C ARG A 149 1.17 -16.77 -1.51
N VAL A 150 0.86 -15.82 -0.63
CA VAL A 150 1.30 -15.81 0.76
C VAL A 150 0.05 -15.78 1.65
N TRP A 151 -0.02 -16.69 2.62
CA TRP A 151 -1.15 -16.81 3.55
C TRP A 151 -0.72 -17.06 5.00
N GLU A 152 0.59 -17.11 5.26
CA GLU A 152 1.16 -17.34 6.58
C GLU A 152 1.93 -16.10 7.01
N GLN A 153 1.77 -15.73 8.28
CA GLN A 153 2.58 -14.68 8.88
C GLN A 153 4.05 -15.06 8.87
N ARG A 154 4.90 -14.06 8.69
CA ARG A 154 6.36 -14.16 8.69
C ARG A 154 6.89 -13.91 10.10
N SER A 155 7.87 -14.70 10.51
CA SER A 155 8.65 -14.40 11.71
C SER A 155 9.61 -13.24 11.42
N ILE A 156 9.48 -12.17 12.20
CA ILE A 156 10.33 -10.99 12.05
C ILE A 156 11.59 -11.16 12.89
N THR A 157 12.71 -11.42 12.22
CA THR A 157 14.04 -11.53 12.84
C THR A 157 14.97 -10.46 12.25
N PRO A 158 15.06 -9.29 12.89
CA PRO A 158 15.88 -8.20 12.41
C PRO A 158 17.37 -8.54 12.49
N THR A 159 18.13 -8.12 11.49
CA THR A 159 19.60 -8.17 11.49
C THR A 159 20.19 -7.02 12.31
N GLU A 160 21.45 -7.16 12.75
CA GLU A 160 22.14 -6.07 13.46
C GLU A 160 22.18 -4.76 12.65
N GLY A 161 22.34 -4.85 11.33
CA GLY A 161 22.33 -3.69 10.44
C GLY A 161 20.99 -2.95 10.45
N GLN A 162 19.88 -3.69 10.52
CA GLN A 162 18.53 -3.11 10.59
C GLN A 162 18.26 -2.47 11.95
N LEU A 163 18.72 -3.08 13.04
CA LEU A 163 18.62 -2.47 14.38
C LEU A 163 19.40 -1.15 14.45
N LYS A 164 20.63 -1.13 13.92
CA LYS A 164 21.43 0.11 13.83
C LYS A 164 20.74 1.17 12.98
N GLU A 165 20.09 0.77 11.89
CA GLU A 165 19.35 1.71 11.05
C GLU A 165 18.13 2.30 11.78
N ILE A 166 17.42 1.51 12.57
CA ILE A 166 16.31 1.99 13.41
C ILE A 166 16.81 2.99 14.45
N GLN A 167 17.92 2.70 15.13
CA GLN A 167 18.56 3.63 16.06
C GLN A 167 19.01 4.94 15.37
N ARG A 168 19.56 4.84 14.16
CA ARG A 168 19.91 6.01 13.35
C ARG A 168 18.67 6.83 13.00
N ARG A 169 17.56 6.17 12.65
CA ARG A 169 16.26 6.80 12.40
C ARG A 169 15.72 7.51 13.64
N SER A 170 15.78 6.86 14.81
CA SER A 170 15.32 7.48 16.07
C SER A 170 16.11 8.74 16.39
N ARG A 171 17.44 8.72 16.15
CA ARG A 171 18.29 9.91 16.28
C ARG A 171 17.92 11.01 15.30
N THR A 172 17.52 10.64 14.07
CA THR A 172 17.10 11.62 13.06
C THR A 172 15.79 12.29 13.45
N ILE A 173 14.78 11.51 13.88
CA ILE A 173 13.46 12.00 14.31
C ILE A 173 13.60 12.92 15.54
N SER A 174 14.49 12.57 16.48
CA SER A 174 14.76 13.41 17.66
C SER A 174 15.68 14.60 17.39
N ASN A 175 15.98 14.93 16.12
CA ASN A 175 16.92 15.99 15.74
C ASN A 175 18.29 15.87 16.43
N GLY A 176 18.78 14.65 16.58
CA GLY A 176 20.07 14.32 17.18
C GLY A 176 20.07 14.12 18.69
N ARG A 177 18.94 14.34 19.38
CA ARG A 177 18.88 14.41 20.86
C ARG A 177 18.84 13.06 21.54
N LYS A 178 18.22 12.05 20.93
CA LYS A 178 18.00 10.73 21.56
C LYS A 178 18.19 9.58 20.57
N THR A 179 18.94 8.58 20.98
CA THR A 179 19.07 7.30 20.27
C THR A 179 18.48 6.23 21.17
N ILE A 180 17.52 5.46 20.66
CA ILE A 180 16.87 4.41 21.46
C ILE A 180 17.82 3.24 21.72
N SER A 181 17.58 2.50 22.80
CA SER A 181 18.38 1.32 23.16
C SER A 181 18.25 0.22 22.10
N ALA A 182 19.16 -0.77 22.12
CA ALA A 182 19.06 -1.91 21.20
C ALA A 182 17.81 -2.76 21.46
N GLU A 183 17.36 -2.82 22.72
CA GLU A 183 16.13 -3.49 23.13
C GLU A 183 14.89 -2.79 22.57
N LEU A 184 14.80 -1.46 22.70
CA LEU A 184 13.74 -0.67 22.10
C LEU A 184 13.77 -0.74 20.57
N ALA A 185 14.96 -0.71 19.96
CA ALA A 185 15.09 -0.89 18.52
C ALA A 185 14.61 -2.28 18.06
N LEU A 186 14.80 -3.32 18.87
CA LEU A 186 14.30 -4.66 18.59
C LEU A 186 12.77 -4.72 18.69
N ALA A 187 12.18 -4.11 19.71
CA ALA A 187 10.73 -4.01 19.86
C ALA A 187 10.09 -3.26 18.68
N VAL A 188 10.67 -2.12 18.28
CA VAL A 188 10.26 -1.38 17.08
C VAL A 188 10.43 -2.22 15.82
N ALA A 189 11.55 -2.92 15.68
CA ALA A 189 11.80 -3.77 14.53
C ALA A 189 10.84 -4.96 14.43
N ARG A 190 10.24 -5.40 15.55
CA ARG A 190 9.22 -6.45 15.61
C ARG A 190 7.79 -5.92 15.49
N GLY A 191 7.60 -4.60 15.43
CA GLY A 191 6.27 -3.98 15.35
C GLY A 191 5.54 -3.98 16.69
N GLU A 192 6.27 -4.17 17.80
CA GLU A 192 5.72 -4.17 19.16
C GLU A 192 5.56 -2.74 19.71
N LEU A 193 6.34 -1.79 19.17
CA LEU A 193 6.35 -0.37 19.56
C LEU A 193 6.54 0.50 18.32
N LEU A 194 5.92 1.68 18.31
CA LEU A 194 6.25 2.72 17.34
C LEU A 194 7.55 3.43 17.74
N ILE A 195 8.24 4.02 16.76
CA ILE A 195 9.53 4.68 17.02
C ILE A 195 9.35 5.94 17.88
N GLU A 196 8.20 6.60 17.78
CA GLU A 196 7.80 7.76 18.59
C GLU A 196 7.55 7.37 20.05
N GLU A 197 6.95 6.20 20.28
CA GLU A 197 6.72 5.63 21.61
C GLU A 197 8.05 5.24 22.25
N ALA A 198 8.92 4.55 21.50
CA ALA A 198 10.26 4.20 21.95
C ALA A 198 11.15 5.43 22.24
N LEU A 199 10.89 6.56 21.59
CA LEU A 199 11.58 7.82 21.89
C LEU A 199 11.07 8.50 23.17
N SER A 200 9.90 8.11 23.65
CA SER A 200 9.26 8.69 24.83
C SER A 200 9.58 7.95 26.13
N GLU A 201 10.06 6.70 26.06
CA GLU A 201 10.63 5.93 27.20
C GLU A 201 12.03 6.40 27.60
#